data_AF-A0A328C699-F1
#
_entry.id   AF-A0A328C699-F1
#
_cell.length_a   1.000
_cell.length_b   1.000
_cell.length_c   1.000
_cell.angle_alpha   90.00
_cell.angle_beta   90.00
_cell.angle_gamma   90.00
#
_symmetry.space_group_name_H-M   'P 1'
#
loop_
_entity.id
_entity.type
_entity.pdbx_description
1 polymer ?
#
loop_
_entity_poly.entity_id
_entity_poly.type
_entity_poly.pdbx_seq_one_letter_code
_entity_poly.pdbx_strand_id
1 'polypeptide(L)'
;MPLIPTEGARLRRALLSAALSEWERGVECRRDATRISRYFRDCGWQWHLDQHAGGAFDEDLRRASPHLEYCGLFVAFCGLHLGHHLEPERCVPVRLRPGIAELVLPSTFRAQSARHWARAGVAAPPPLEPGEAALHPGDIITLRTRSRAPRPYGDHFAIVHHAAGDTVHTVEANAVGPLGPDKEMGRGVIRGKRPLRDVRRIYRLRPEHIEEVC
;
A
#
# COMPACT_ATOMS: atom_id res chain seq x y z
N MET A 1 30.10 7.08 13.22
CA MET A 1 29.86 7.50 11.82
C MET A 1 28.37 7.31 11.53
N PRO A 2 27.63 8.33 11.06
CA PRO A 2 26.25 8.11 10.63
C PRO A 2 26.25 7.15 9.44
N LEU A 3 25.50 6.05 9.55
CA LEU A 3 25.33 5.09 8.46
C LEU A 3 24.53 5.77 7.35
N ILE A 4 25.16 5.99 6.20
CA ILE A 4 24.46 6.46 5.00
C ILE A 4 23.39 5.42 4.68
N PRO A 5 22.09 5.80 4.62
CA PRO A 5 21.03 4.85 4.31
C PRO A 5 21.27 4.23 2.93
N THR A 6 21.10 2.91 2.82
CA THR A 6 21.10 2.24 1.51
C THR A 6 19.97 2.79 0.64
N GLU A 7 20.12 2.73 -0.68
CA GLU A 7 19.10 3.18 -1.63
C GLU A 7 17.74 2.52 -1.37
N GLY A 8 17.71 1.20 -1.15
CA GLY A 8 16.49 0.49 -0.79
C GLY A 8 15.85 1.02 0.50
N ALA A 9 16.64 1.43 1.50
CA ALA A 9 16.11 2.05 2.71
C ALA A 9 15.52 3.45 2.44
N ARG A 10 16.11 4.23 1.53
CA ARG A 10 15.56 5.52 1.09
C ARG A 10 14.21 5.34 0.40
N LEU A 11 14.12 4.40 -0.56
CA LEU A 11 12.87 4.08 -1.27
C LEU A 11 11.74 3.66 -0.32
N ARG A 12 12.04 2.83 0.68
CA ARG A 12 11.05 2.42 1.68
C ARG A 12 10.59 3.58 2.56
N ARG A 13 11.52 4.45 3.01
CA ARG A 13 11.15 5.65 3.77
C ARG A 13 10.27 6.58 2.95
N ALA A 14 10.55 6.75 1.67
CA ALA A 14 9.71 7.52 0.76
C ALA A 14 8.31 6.88 0.62
N LEU A 15 8.20 5.55 0.51
CA LEU A 15 6.91 4.86 0.47
C LEU A 15 6.09 5.13 1.74
N LEU A 16 6.72 4.97 2.90
CA LEU A 16 6.09 5.25 4.18
C LEU A 16 5.69 6.72 4.29
N SER A 17 6.56 7.65 3.86
CA SER A 17 6.24 9.08 3.86
C SER A 17 5.04 9.40 2.97
N ALA A 18 4.91 8.76 1.80
CA ALA A 18 3.73 8.91 0.94
C ALA A 18 2.45 8.44 1.65
N ALA A 19 2.51 7.29 2.30
CA ALA A 19 1.39 6.74 3.07
C ALA A 19 1.01 7.65 4.26
N LEU A 20 1.99 8.18 4.98
CA LEU A 20 1.77 9.09 6.11
C LEU A 20 1.18 10.43 5.65
N SER A 21 1.60 10.96 4.50
CA SER A 21 1.00 12.16 3.90
C SER A 21 -0.47 11.94 3.56
N GLU A 22 -0.85 10.79 3.01
CA GLU A 22 -2.27 10.50 2.80
C GLU A 22 -3.03 10.31 4.12
N TRP A 23 -2.42 9.71 5.16
CA TRP A 23 -3.04 9.68 6.49
C TRP A 23 -3.23 11.09 7.07
N GLU A 24 -2.23 11.97 6.99
CA GLU A 24 -2.26 13.35 7.50
C GLU A 24 -3.39 14.18 6.88
N ARG A 25 -3.80 13.86 5.66
CA ARG A 25 -4.92 14.50 4.97
C ARG A 25 -6.30 14.02 5.45
N GLY A 26 -6.36 13.02 6.33
CA GLY A 26 -7.62 12.53 6.90
C GLY A 26 -8.51 11.77 5.91
N VAL A 27 -7.93 11.15 4.87
CA VAL A 27 -8.66 10.55 3.74
C VAL A 27 -9.71 9.54 4.20
N GLU A 28 -10.98 9.82 3.89
CA GLU A 28 -12.15 9.03 4.28
C GLU A 28 -12.98 8.58 3.07
N CYS A 29 -13.51 7.35 3.12
CA CYS A 29 -14.17 6.70 1.99
C CYS A 29 -15.40 7.43 1.43
N ARG A 30 -16.18 8.10 2.27
CA ARG A 30 -17.40 8.83 1.88
C ARG A 30 -17.12 10.29 1.53
N ARG A 31 -16.18 10.92 2.23
CA ARG A 31 -15.89 12.35 2.09
C ARG A 31 -14.85 12.64 1.01
N ASP A 32 -14.00 11.68 0.68
CA ASP A 32 -12.88 11.85 -0.25
C ASP A 32 -12.99 10.95 -1.49
N ALA A 33 -14.21 10.70 -1.97
CA ALA A 33 -14.53 9.93 -3.17
C ALA A 33 -13.60 10.26 -4.36
N THR A 34 -13.41 11.54 -4.66
CA THR A 34 -12.53 12.02 -5.75
C THR A 34 -11.08 11.60 -5.56
N ARG A 35 -10.57 11.65 -4.32
CA ARG A 35 -9.19 11.29 -4.00
C ARG A 35 -8.99 9.79 -4.10
N ILE A 36 -9.93 8.99 -3.62
CA ILE A 36 -9.84 7.53 -3.76
C ILE A 36 -9.96 7.14 -5.23
N SER A 37 -10.85 7.78 -5.99
CA SER A 37 -10.97 7.59 -7.44
C SER A 37 -9.65 7.87 -8.16
N ARG A 38 -8.89 8.87 -7.71
CA ARG A 38 -7.54 9.13 -8.22
C ARG A 38 -6.60 7.94 -8.03
N TYR A 39 -6.68 7.19 -6.92
CA TYR A 39 -5.82 6.02 -6.76
C TYR A 39 -6.12 4.96 -7.81
N PHE A 40 -7.40 4.72 -8.11
CA PHE A 40 -7.80 3.81 -9.19
C PHE A 40 -7.25 4.30 -10.53
N ARG A 41 -7.49 5.57 -10.87
CA ARG A 41 -7.00 6.14 -12.14
C ARG A 41 -5.49 6.05 -12.29
N ASP A 42 -4.74 6.54 -11.30
CA ASP A 42 -3.28 6.63 -11.36
C ASP A 42 -2.66 5.22 -11.40
N CYS A 43 -3.31 4.20 -10.83
CA CYS A 43 -2.86 2.81 -10.89
C CYS A 43 -3.32 2.04 -12.14
N GLY A 44 -4.05 2.65 -13.08
CA GLY A 44 -4.58 1.96 -14.28
C GLY A 44 -5.87 1.15 -14.04
N TRP A 45 -6.60 1.44 -12.96
CA TRP A 45 -7.80 0.74 -12.50
C TRP A 45 -9.10 1.52 -12.72
N GLN A 46 -9.07 2.59 -13.51
CA GLN A 46 -10.27 3.40 -13.81
C GLN A 46 -11.41 2.54 -14.39
N TRP A 47 -11.07 1.59 -15.26
CA TRP A 47 -12.03 0.65 -15.84
C TRP A 47 -12.89 -0.08 -14.80
N HIS A 48 -12.33 -0.35 -13.62
CA HIS A 48 -13.03 -1.04 -12.55
C HIS A 48 -14.08 -0.14 -11.89
N LEU A 49 -13.81 1.17 -11.78
CA LEU A 49 -14.81 2.14 -11.36
C LEU A 49 -15.88 2.34 -12.44
N ASP A 50 -15.47 2.42 -13.70
CA ASP A 50 -16.38 2.63 -14.83
C ASP A 50 -17.41 1.49 -14.94
N GLN A 51 -16.98 0.23 -14.72
CA GLN A 51 -17.84 -0.95 -14.75
C GLN A 51 -18.88 -1.00 -13.62
N HIS A 52 -18.61 -0.37 -12.48
CA HIS A 52 -19.43 -0.58 -11.28
C HIS A 52 -20.12 0.68 -10.75
N ALA A 53 -19.66 1.89 -11.08
CA ALA A 53 -20.16 3.13 -10.48
C ALA A 53 -20.08 4.37 -11.39
N GLY A 54 -19.91 4.20 -12.71
CA GLY A 54 -19.87 5.35 -13.63
C GLY A 54 -18.67 6.28 -13.41
N GLY A 55 -17.57 5.76 -12.84
CA GLY A 55 -16.25 6.41 -12.85
C GLY A 55 -15.78 7.02 -11.53
N ALA A 56 -16.59 7.02 -10.47
CA ALA A 56 -16.21 7.49 -9.13
C ALA A 56 -16.30 6.38 -8.08
N PHE A 57 -15.38 6.40 -7.13
CA PHE A 57 -15.42 5.57 -5.93
C PHE A 57 -16.30 6.21 -4.86
N ASP A 58 -17.16 5.41 -4.23
CA ASP A 58 -17.80 5.75 -2.96
C ASP A 58 -17.93 4.51 -2.04
N GLU A 59 -18.45 4.72 -0.83
CA GLU A 59 -18.63 3.65 0.14
C GLU A 59 -19.73 2.64 -0.25
N ASP A 60 -20.72 3.06 -1.05
CA ASP A 60 -21.81 2.18 -1.48
C ASP A 60 -21.33 1.20 -2.55
N LEU A 61 -20.53 1.69 -3.50
CA LEU A 61 -19.75 0.89 -4.43
C LEU A 61 -18.87 -0.12 -3.69
N ARG A 62 -18.13 0.32 -2.66
CA ARG A 62 -17.29 -0.58 -1.85
C ARG A 62 -18.11 -1.68 -1.17
N ARG A 63 -19.33 -1.38 -0.74
CA ARG A 63 -20.23 -2.35 -0.11
C ARG A 63 -20.78 -3.35 -1.14
N ALA A 64 -21.17 -2.87 -2.32
CA ALA A 64 -21.66 -3.68 -3.42
C ALA A 64 -20.57 -4.58 -4.03
N SER A 65 -19.34 -4.08 -4.09
CA SER A 65 -18.18 -4.77 -4.64
C SER A 65 -17.11 -4.98 -3.56
N PRO A 66 -17.32 -5.91 -2.61
CA PRO A 66 -16.41 -6.11 -1.47
C PRO A 66 -15.03 -6.65 -1.86
N HIS A 67 -14.84 -6.99 -3.13
CA HIS A 67 -13.56 -7.36 -3.74
C HIS A 67 -12.79 -6.15 -4.29
N LEU A 68 -13.31 -4.93 -4.16
CA LEU A 68 -12.57 -3.70 -4.40
C LEU A 68 -11.40 -3.61 -3.42
N GLU A 69 -10.24 -4.04 -3.89
CA GLU A 69 -8.99 -4.09 -3.13
C GLU A 69 -8.34 -2.71 -3.00
N TYR A 70 -9.14 -1.73 -2.52
CA TYR A 70 -8.70 -0.34 -2.29
C TYR A 70 -7.41 -0.27 -1.46
N CYS A 71 -7.23 -1.15 -0.47
CA CYS A 71 -5.99 -1.23 0.31
C CYS A 71 -4.74 -1.51 -0.55
N GLY A 72 -4.85 -2.34 -1.58
CA GLY A 72 -3.77 -2.62 -2.52
C GLY A 72 -3.50 -1.46 -3.49
N LEU A 73 -4.58 -0.83 -3.98
CA LEU A 73 -4.49 0.37 -4.82
C LEU A 73 -3.84 1.55 -4.09
N PHE A 74 -4.13 1.71 -2.80
CA PHE A 74 -3.44 2.69 -1.97
C PHE A 74 -1.93 2.46 -1.91
N VAL A 75 -1.48 1.21 -1.69
CA VAL A 75 -0.05 0.91 -1.68
C VAL A 75 0.58 1.15 -3.06
N ALA A 76 -0.10 0.74 -4.13
CA ALA A 76 0.32 1.01 -5.51
C ALA A 76 0.47 2.51 -5.76
N PHE A 77 -0.53 3.30 -5.36
CA PHE A 77 -0.52 4.76 -5.46
C PHE A 77 0.66 5.37 -4.70
N CYS A 78 0.89 4.99 -3.44
CA CYS A 78 2.06 5.45 -2.70
C CYS A 78 3.38 5.11 -3.43
N GLY A 79 3.44 3.94 -4.08
CA GLY A 79 4.58 3.52 -4.91
C GLY A 79 4.78 4.40 -6.15
N LEU A 80 3.70 4.78 -6.83
CA LEU A 80 3.77 5.66 -8.00
C LEU A 80 4.20 7.09 -7.66
N HIS A 81 3.95 7.53 -6.43
CA HIS A 81 4.27 8.88 -5.94
C HIS A 81 5.59 8.95 -5.15
N LEU A 82 6.41 7.89 -5.15
CA LEU A 82 7.68 7.81 -4.41
C LEU A 82 8.60 9.01 -4.64
N GLY A 83 8.72 9.47 -5.88
CA GLY A 83 9.56 10.60 -6.28
C GLY A 83 9.33 11.88 -5.47
N HIS A 84 8.08 12.13 -5.06
CA HIS A 84 7.70 13.30 -4.25
C HIS A 84 8.16 13.21 -2.79
N HIS A 85 8.60 12.04 -2.35
CA HIS A 85 8.92 11.74 -0.95
C HIS A 85 10.38 11.33 -0.73
N LEU A 86 11.21 11.38 -1.78
CA LEU A 86 12.63 11.03 -1.70
C LEU A 86 13.52 12.17 -1.23
N GLU A 87 13.14 13.41 -1.57
CA GLU A 87 13.85 14.63 -1.20
C GLU A 87 12.84 15.69 -0.74
N PRO A 88 13.03 16.38 0.41
CA PRO A 88 12.02 17.28 0.97
C PRO A 88 11.61 18.44 0.06
N GLU A 89 12.52 18.92 -0.78
CA GLU A 89 12.34 20.15 -1.57
C GLU A 89 12.33 19.90 -3.08
N ARG A 90 12.45 18.63 -3.51
CA ARG A 90 12.54 18.28 -4.92
C ARG A 90 11.85 16.96 -5.22
N CYS A 91 11.09 16.94 -6.33
CA CYS A 91 10.62 15.70 -6.90
C CYS A 91 11.78 14.98 -7.60
N VAL A 92 12.11 13.77 -7.15
CA VAL A 92 13.02 12.89 -7.88
C VAL A 92 12.21 12.16 -8.94
N PRO A 93 12.64 12.12 -10.22
CA PRO A 93 11.87 11.51 -11.30
C PRO A 93 11.93 9.98 -11.27
N VAL A 94 11.40 9.38 -10.20
CA VAL A 94 11.35 7.93 -10.03
C VAL A 94 10.00 7.51 -9.46
N ARG A 95 9.56 6.31 -9.84
CA ARG A 95 8.31 5.72 -9.37
C ARG A 95 8.38 4.21 -9.36
N LEU A 96 7.45 3.58 -8.64
CA LEU A 96 7.19 2.15 -8.80
C LEU A 96 6.84 1.86 -10.27
N ARG A 97 7.39 0.78 -10.83
CA ARG A 97 7.03 0.34 -12.18
C ARG A 97 5.50 0.23 -12.36
N PRO A 98 4.90 0.86 -13.38
CA PRO A 98 3.45 0.86 -13.58
C PRO A 98 2.85 -0.54 -13.64
N GLY A 99 3.53 -1.52 -14.25
CA GLY A 99 3.07 -2.91 -14.27
C GLY A 99 2.90 -3.52 -12.88
N ILE A 100 3.75 -3.15 -11.90
CA ILE A 100 3.59 -3.60 -10.51
C ILE A 100 2.38 -2.93 -9.88
N ALA A 101 2.25 -1.62 -10.08
CA ALA A 101 1.13 -0.82 -9.56
C ALA A 101 -0.23 -1.27 -10.14
N GLU A 102 -0.27 -1.71 -11.39
CA GLU A 102 -1.49 -2.11 -12.10
C GLU A 102 -1.83 -3.59 -11.92
N LEU A 103 -0.83 -4.48 -12.02
CA LEU A 103 -1.09 -5.93 -12.13
C LEU A 103 -0.90 -6.68 -10.82
N VAL A 104 -0.13 -6.14 -9.88
CA VAL A 104 0.35 -6.88 -8.71
C VAL A 104 -0.27 -6.34 -7.43
N LEU A 105 0.08 -5.12 -7.04
CA LEU A 105 -0.30 -4.53 -5.76
C LEU A 105 -1.79 -4.30 -5.55
N PRO A 106 -2.63 -4.13 -6.59
CA PRO A 106 -4.07 -4.05 -6.40
C PRO A 106 -4.71 -5.39 -6.02
N SER A 107 -3.96 -6.48 -5.84
CA SER A 107 -4.53 -7.66 -5.18
C SER A 107 -3.55 -8.46 -4.33
N THR A 108 -3.97 -8.81 -3.11
CA THR A 108 -3.19 -9.67 -2.20
C THR A 108 -2.91 -11.03 -2.82
N PHE A 109 -3.85 -11.57 -3.60
CA PHE A 109 -3.67 -12.80 -4.35
C PHE A 109 -2.67 -12.63 -5.50
N ARG A 110 -2.78 -11.54 -6.28
CA ARG A 110 -1.87 -11.31 -7.41
C ARG A 110 -0.44 -11.02 -6.97
N ALA A 111 -0.26 -10.40 -5.82
CA ALA A 111 1.06 -10.24 -5.22
C ALA A 111 1.77 -11.56 -4.91
N GLN A 112 1.06 -12.67 -4.72
CA GLN A 112 1.68 -13.99 -4.56
C GLN A 112 2.01 -14.68 -5.89
N SER A 113 1.50 -14.15 -7.00
CA SER A 113 1.54 -14.84 -8.27
C SER A 113 2.80 -14.46 -9.04
N ALA A 114 3.75 -15.39 -9.14
CA ALA A 114 4.95 -15.22 -9.96
C ALA A 114 4.62 -14.79 -11.41
N ARG A 115 3.51 -15.29 -11.96
CA ARG A 115 3.01 -14.89 -13.29
C ARG A 115 2.64 -13.41 -13.37
N HIS A 116 2.04 -12.82 -12.33
CA HIS A 116 1.69 -11.40 -12.33
C HIS A 116 2.92 -10.51 -12.22
N TRP A 117 3.90 -10.89 -11.40
CA TRP A 117 5.21 -10.22 -11.35
C TRP A 117 5.94 -10.29 -12.70
N ALA A 118 6.00 -11.48 -13.30
CA ALA A 118 6.62 -11.66 -14.62
C ALA A 118 5.93 -10.80 -15.69
N ARG A 119 4.59 -10.71 -15.68
CA ARG A 119 3.84 -9.81 -16.57
C ARG A 119 4.11 -8.32 -16.29
N ALA A 120 4.41 -7.97 -15.05
CA ALA A 120 4.85 -6.63 -14.67
C ALA A 120 6.32 -6.34 -15.04
N GLY A 121 7.02 -7.30 -15.68
CA GLY A 121 8.40 -7.14 -16.14
C GLY A 121 9.45 -7.23 -15.03
N VAL A 122 9.12 -7.84 -13.90
CA VAL A 122 10.02 -8.00 -12.75
C VAL A 122 9.90 -9.39 -12.13
N ALA A 123 10.96 -9.88 -11.49
CA ALA A 123 10.90 -11.10 -10.71
C ALA A 123 10.03 -10.89 -9.47
N ALA A 124 9.27 -11.92 -9.06
CA ALA A 124 8.60 -11.88 -7.78
C ALA A 124 9.64 -11.81 -6.65
N PRO A 125 9.49 -10.89 -5.67
CA PRO A 125 10.40 -10.85 -4.55
C PRO A 125 10.29 -12.16 -3.76
N PRO A 126 11.41 -12.70 -3.25
CA PRO A 126 11.39 -13.88 -2.42
C PRO A 126 10.55 -13.60 -1.16
N PRO A 127 9.77 -14.59 -0.68
CA PRO A 127 9.02 -14.42 0.55
C PRO A 127 10.01 -14.22 1.70
N LEU A 128 9.78 -13.19 2.51
CA LEU A 128 10.42 -13.05 3.81
C LEU A 128 9.45 -13.54 4.88
N GLU A 129 9.95 -14.39 5.77
CA GLU A 129 9.17 -14.89 6.89
C GLU A 129 8.93 -13.77 7.93
N PRO A 130 7.71 -13.68 8.51
CA PRO A 130 7.41 -12.67 9.50
C PRO A 130 8.24 -12.86 10.78
N GLY A 131 9.01 -11.83 11.14
CA GLY A 131 9.71 -11.70 12.41
C GLY A 131 10.00 -10.22 12.69
N GLU A 132 10.20 -9.83 13.95
CA GLU A 132 10.45 -8.42 14.30
C GLU A 132 11.70 -7.87 13.58
N ALA A 133 12.80 -8.63 13.60
CA ALA A 133 14.04 -8.27 12.90
C ALA A 133 13.89 -8.25 11.35
N ALA A 134 12.85 -8.89 10.82
CA ALA A 134 12.58 -8.94 9.39
C ALA A 134 11.76 -7.74 8.89
N LEU A 135 11.12 -6.97 9.77
CA LEU A 135 10.26 -5.84 9.37
C LEU A 135 11.03 -4.52 9.43
N HIS A 136 10.94 -3.74 8.36
CA HIS A 136 11.49 -2.39 8.31
C HIS A 136 10.39 -1.37 7.98
N PRO A 137 10.52 -0.12 8.47
CA PRO A 137 9.68 0.98 8.02
C PRO A 137 9.64 1.07 6.49
N GLY A 138 8.42 1.13 5.94
CA GLY A 138 8.16 1.16 4.50
C GLY A 138 8.16 -0.20 3.79
N ASP A 139 8.36 -1.31 4.50
CA ASP A 139 8.02 -2.61 3.92
C ASP A 139 6.51 -2.69 3.66
N ILE A 140 6.12 -3.26 2.53
CA ILE A 140 4.73 -3.59 2.22
C ILE A 140 4.45 -4.95 2.84
N ILE A 141 3.33 -5.11 3.54
CA ILE A 141 2.94 -6.39 4.12
C ILE A 141 1.54 -6.79 3.68
N THR A 142 1.33 -8.11 3.64
CA THR A 142 -0.02 -8.67 3.60
C THR A 142 -0.40 -9.18 4.98
N LEU A 143 -1.65 -8.93 5.35
CA LEU A 143 -2.19 -9.21 6.66
C LEU A 143 -3.42 -10.11 6.52
N ARG A 144 -3.68 -10.92 7.54
CA ARG A 144 -4.99 -11.52 7.76
C ARG A 144 -5.84 -10.57 8.61
N THR A 145 -6.92 -10.08 8.05
CA THR A 145 -7.98 -9.43 8.83
C THR A 145 -8.84 -10.51 9.49
N ARG A 146 -9.44 -10.20 10.64
CA ARG A 146 -10.32 -11.13 11.39
C ARG A 146 -11.62 -11.51 10.65
N SER A 147 -11.80 -11.04 9.41
CA SER A 147 -13.11 -11.01 8.76
C SER A 147 -13.48 -12.26 7.95
N ARG A 148 -12.56 -13.20 7.67
CA ARG A 148 -12.85 -14.38 6.83
C ARG A 148 -11.99 -15.60 7.18
N ALA A 149 -12.36 -16.76 6.61
CA ALA A 149 -11.58 -17.99 6.62
C ALA A 149 -10.09 -17.71 6.33
N PRO A 150 -9.16 -18.40 7.02
CA PRO A 150 -7.74 -18.08 6.95
C PRO A 150 -7.21 -18.23 5.53
N ARG A 151 -6.95 -17.10 4.86
CA ARG A 151 -6.19 -17.08 3.61
C ARG A 151 -4.69 -17.17 3.94
N PRO A 152 -3.95 -18.13 3.37
CA PRO A 152 -2.53 -18.29 3.68
C PRO A 152 -1.68 -17.08 3.25
N TYR A 153 -2.19 -16.27 2.33
CA TYR A 153 -1.54 -15.08 1.80
C TYR A 153 -2.10 -13.75 2.34
N GLY A 154 -3.04 -13.80 3.30
CA GLY A 154 -3.74 -12.61 3.80
C GLY A 154 -4.86 -12.14 2.87
N ASP A 155 -5.51 -11.07 3.28
CA ASP A 155 -6.65 -10.45 2.59
C ASP A 155 -6.61 -8.91 2.63
N HIS A 156 -5.53 -8.34 3.17
CA HIS A 156 -5.33 -6.90 3.26
C HIS A 156 -3.87 -6.51 3.08
N PHE A 157 -3.63 -5.35 2.50
CA PHE A 157 -2.30 -4.74 2.44
C PHE A 157 -2.14 -3.65 3.49
N ALA A 158 -0.91 -3.50 3.96
CA ALA A 158 -0.50 -2.37 4.77
C ALA A 158 0.96 -2.00 4.50
N ILE A 159 1.35 -0.78 4.86
CA ILE A 159 2.75 -0.34 4.87
C ILE A 159 3.22 -0.28 6.32
N VAL A 160 4.36 -0.88 6.61
CA VAL A 160 4.93 -0.91 7.96
C VAL A 160 5.40 0.49 8.34
N HIS A 161 4.91 0.99 9.48
CA HIS A 161 5.43 2.20 10.11
C HIS A 161 6.62 1.84 11.02
N HIS A 162 6.44 0.88 11.92
CA HIS A 162 7.50 0.22 12.70
C HIS A 162 6.96 -1.08 13.31
N ALA A 163 7.84 -1.91 13.84
CA ALA A 163 7.49 -3.06 14.68
C ALA A 163 8.06 -2.86 16.09
N ALA A 164 7.34 -3.33 17.10
CA ALA A 164 7.77 -3.32 18.50
C ALA A 164 7.22 -4.57 19.20
N GLY A 165 8.10 -5.50 19.53
CA GLY A 165 7.72 -6.80 20.11
C GLY A 165 6.78 -7.58 19.19
N ASP A 166 5.61 -7.97 19.71
CA ASP A 166 4.60 -8.72 18.96
C ASP A 166 3.64 -7.85 18.16
N THR A 167 3.86 -6.53 18.12
CA THR A 167 2.97 -5.56 17.50
C THR A 167 3.64 -4.87 16.32
N VAL A 168 2.93 -4.83 15.19
CA VAL A 168 3.30 -4.12 13.97
C VAL A 168 2.41 -2.89 13.85
N HIS A 169 3.02 -1.72 13.82
CA HIS A 169 2.36 -0.47 13.55
C HIS A 169 2.34 -0.25 12.04
N THR A 170 1.16 0.07 11.50
CA THR A 170 0.95 0.15 10.05
C THR A 170 0.32 1.48 9.64
N VAL A 171 0.47 1.81 8.36
CA VAL A 171 -0.43 2.72 7.64
C VAL A 171 -1.19 1.87 6.62
N GLU A 172 -2.51 1.93 6.65
CA GLU A 172 -3.36 1.08 5.84
C GLU A 172 -4.63 1.82 5.39
N ALA A 173 -5.08 1.53 4.18
CA ALA A 173 -6.29 2.09 3.61
C ALA A 173 -7.43 1.07 3.64
N ASN A 174 -8.67 1.52 3.46
CA ASN A 174 -9.87 0.70 3.56
C ASN A 174 -10.10 0.10 4.96
N ALA A 175 -9.58 0.75 6.00
CA ALA A 175 -9.67 0.27 7.37
C ALA A 175 -10.46 1.25 8.23
N VAL A 176 -11.12 0.72 9.28
CA VAL A 176 -11.88 1.53 10.24
C VAL A 176 -10.96 1.91 11.39
N GLY A 177 -10.90 3.19 11.71
CA GLY A 177 -10.08 3.71 12.78
C GLY A 177 -10.05 5.23 12.81
N PRO A 178 -9.18 5.81 13.67
CA PRO A 178 -8.94 7.25 13.72
C PRO A 178 -8.26 7.74 12.43
N LEU A 179 -8.87 8.72 11.79
CA LEU A 179 -8.42 9.37 10.57
C LEU A 179 -7.58 10.61 10.89
N GLY A 180 -6.44 10.73 10.23
CA GLY A 180 -5.57 11.89 10.31
C GLY A 180 -5.20 12.38 11.71
N PRO A 181 -4.69 13.61 11.81
CA PRO A 181 -4.29 14.24 13.07
C PRO A 181 -5.47 14.52 14.01
N ASP A 182 -6.65 14.77 13.43
CA ASP A 182 -7.89 15.12 14.15
C ASP A 182 -8.53 13.91 14.85
N LYS A 183 -8.10 12.69 14.50
CA LYS A 183 -8.52 11.41 15.11
C LYS A 183 -10.02 11.14 15.02
N GLU A 184 -10.71 11.72 14.05
CA GLU A 184 -12.10 11.40 13.79
C GLU A 184 -12.24 9.93 13.40
N MET A 185 -13.25 9.24 13.94
CA MET A 185 -13.49 7.84 13.58
C MET A 185 -14.14 7.75 12.20
N GLY A 186 -13.56 6.95 11.31
CA GLY A 186 -14.16 6.64 10.03
C GLY A 186 -13.50 5.48 9.32
N ARG A 187 -13.78 5.31 8.03
CA ARG A 187 -13.15 4.29 7.18
C ARG A 187 -12.34 5.00 6.11
N GLY A 188 -11.06 4.67 6.00
CA GLY A 188 -10.18 5.42 5.11
C GLY A 188 -8.73 4.99 5.24
N VAL A 189 -7.82 5.97 5.17
CA VAL A 189 -6.39 5.77 5.47
C VAL A 189 -6.17 6.02 6.96
N ILE A 190 -5.72 4.99 7.69
CA ILE A 190 -5.51 5.04 9.13
C ILE A 190 -4.09 4.61 9.51
N ARG A 191 -3.68 4.96 10.73
CA ARG A 191 -2.58 4.28 11.42
C ARG A 191 -3.14 3.12 12.23
N GLY A 192 -2.74 1.90 11.89
CA GLY A 192 -3.21 0.66 12.50
C GLY A 192 -2.21 0.05 13.48
N LYS A 193 -2.69 -0.85 14.34
CA LYS A 193 -1.88 -1.77 15.13
C LYS A 193 -2.32 -3.20 14.81
N ARG A 194 -1.38 -4.05 14.43
CA ARG A 194 -1.63 -5.44 14.02
C ARG A 194 -0.71 -6.36 14.81
N PRO A 195 -1.18 -7.51 15.30
CA PRO A 195 -0.27 -8.47 15.91
C PRO A 195 0.61 -9.11 14.82
N LEU A 196 1.87 -9.37 15.13
CA LEU A 196 2.85 -9.95 14.20
C LEU A 196 2.35 -11.27 13.60
N ARG A 197 1.63 -12.07 14.38
CA ARG A 197 0.99 -13.33 13.93
C ARG A 197 -0.05 -13.17 12.82
N ASP A 198 -0.53 -11.96 12.56
CA ASP A 198 -1.46 -11.68 11.45
C ASP A 198 -0.72 -11.29 10.17
N VAL A 199 0.59 -11.02 10.21
CA VAL A 199 1.43 -10.82 9.02
C VAL A 199 1.58 -12.14 8.27
N ARG A 200 1.44 -12.10 6.94
CA ARG A 200 1.48 -13.28 6.06
C ARG A 200 2.65 -13.26 5.12
N ARG A 201 2.92 -12.12 4.49
CA ARG A 201 4.11 -11.89 3.67
C ARG A 201 4.61 -10.47 3.84
N ILE A 202 5.91 -10.32 3.64
CA ILE A 202 6.60 -9.03 3.54
C ILE A 202 7.12 -8.89 2.11
N TYR A 203 6.77 -7.77 1.48
CA TYR A 203 7.21 -7.34 0.17
C TYR A 203 8.13 -6.14 0.36
N ARG A 204 9.43 -6.41 0.24
CA ARG A 204 10.46 -5.38 0.34
C ARG A 204 10.72 -4.78 -1.04
N LEU A 205 10.44 -3.48 -1.19
CA LEU A 205 10.82 -2.76 -2.41
C LEU A 205 12.35 -2.79 -2.60
N ARG A 206 12.75 -3.00 -3.85
CA ARG A 206 14.13 -3.05 -4.32
C ARG A 206 14.30 -2.08 -5.48
N PRO A 207 15.52 -1.63 -5.78
CA PRO A 207 15.77 -0.76 -6.93
C PRO A 207 15.20 -1.31 -8.24
N GLU A 208 15.22 -2.63 -8.47
CA GLU A 208 14.65 -3.23 -9.69
C GLU A 208 13.13 -3.03 -9.86
N HIS A 209 12.39 -2.70 -8.78
CA HIS A 209 10.95 -2.43 -8.83
C HIS A 209 10.64 -0.97 -9.21
N ILE A 210 11.66 -0.12 -9.28
CA ILE A 210 11.55 1.30 -9.55
C ILE A 210 12.00 1.56 -10.99
N GLU A 211 11.41 2.57 -11.63
CA GLU A 211 11.86 3.12 -12.91
C GLU A 211 12.10 4.62 -12.79
N GLU A 212 13.03 5.13 -13.60
CA GLU A 212 13.22 6.55 -13.82
C GLU A 212 12.18 7.07 -14.83
N VAL A 213 11.69 8.28 -14.60
CA VAL A 213 10.68 8.94 -15.42
C VAL A 213 11.35 10.11 -16.14
N CYS A 214 11.74 9.91 -17.40
CA CYS A 214 12.31 10.98 -18.23
C CYS A 214 11.27 12.06 -18.56
#